data_AF-A0AA39T6L9-F1
#
_entry.id   AF-A0AA39T6L9-F1
#
_cell.length_a   1.000
_cell.length_b   1.000
_cell.length_c   1.000
_cell.angle_alpha   90.00
_cell.angle_beta   90.00
_cell.angle_gamma   90.00
#
_symmetry.space_group_name_H-M   'P 1'
#
loop_
_entity.id
_entity.type
_entity.pdbx_description
1 polymer ?
#
loop_
_entity_poly.entity_id
_entity_poly.type
_entity_poly.pdbx_seq_one_letter_code
_entity_poly.pdbx_strand_id
1 'polypeptide(L)'
;MAKSLRSKTKRDYRSKKREDGIYAATEAARLHRLNAKLMAVISKDKDGDIPLGDAEGEVEDSTVPQDTPDNDTPLQESMEVDTPSTGAIRISTHGRRGSRREEWRASKGLPVRPKSKGMNRQGGIAAVRKPGRSKRRR
;
A
#
# COMPACT_ATOMS: atom_id res chain seq x y z
N MET A 1 -17.28 -10.99 -44.16
CA MET A 1 -17.39 -11.40 -42.74
C MET A 1 -16.98 -10.26 -41.83
N ALA A 2 -17.74 -9.99 -40.77
CA ALA A 2 -17.32 -9.03 -39.74
C ALA A 2 -16.11 -9.55 -38.95
N LYS A 3 -15.29 -8.65 -38.40
CA LYS A 3 -14.17 -9.02 -37.53
C LYS A 3 -14.64 -9.28 -36.10
N SER A 4 -14.14 -10.35 -35.48
CA SER A 4 -14.39 -10.67 -34.06
C SER A 4 -13.83 -9.61 -33.11
N LEU A 5 -14.43 -9.50 -31.92
CA LEU A 5 -13.96 -8.65 -30.81
C LEU A 5 -12.50 -8.97 -30.42
N ARG A 6 -12.06 -10.22 -30.57
CA ARG A 6 -10.68 -10.65 -30.24
C ARG A 6 -9.73 -10.63 -31.44
N SER A 7 -10.18 -10.15 -32.61
CA SER A 7 -9.31 -10.06 -33.78
C SER A 7 -8.11 -9.14 -33.50
N LYS A 8 -6.92 -9.61 -33.87
CA LYS A 8 -5.65 -8.90 -33.63
C LYS A 8 -5.68 -7.49 -34.23
N THR A 9 -6.01 -7.39 -35.52
CA THR A 9 -6.14 -6.09 -36.22
C THR A 9 -7.05 -5.07 -35.52
N LYS A 10 -8.20 -5.48 -34.94
CA LYS A 10 -9.08 -4.55 -34.20
C LYS A 10 -8.60 -4.29 -32.78
N ARG A 11 -7.86 -5.20 -32.16
CA ARG A 11 -7.21 -4.96 -30.87
C ARG A 11 -6.08 -3.95 -31.00
N ASP A 12 -5.21 -4.12 -32.00
CA ASP A 12 -4.07 -3.23 -32.23
C ASP A 12 -4.52 -1.81 -32.52
N TYR A 13 -5.53 -1.64 -33.36
CA TYR A 13 -6.15 -0.33 -33.61
C TYR A 13 -6.74 0.31 -32.35
N ARG A 14 -7.32 -0.50 -31.46
CA ARG A 14 -7.82 -0.01 -30.16
C ARG A 14 -6.68 0.34 -29.20
N SER A 15 -5.55 -0.37 -29.22
CA SER A 15 -4.36 0.00 -28.44
C SER A 15 -3.86 1.38 -28.85
N LYS A 16 -3.63 1.58 -30.15
CA LYS A 16 -3.19 2.86 -30.71
C LYS A 16 -4.14 4.01 -30.35
N LYS A 17 -5.46 3.79 -30.39
CA LYS A 17 -6.43 4.79 -29.96
C LYS A 17 -6.34 5.14 -28.47
N ARG A 18 -6.01 4.17 -27.61
CA ARG A 18 -5.88 4.43 -26.17
C ARG A 18 -4.59 5.18 -25.85
N GLU A 19 -3.50 4.84 -26.51
CA GLU A 19 -2.15 5.39 -26.23
C GLU A 19 -1.92 6.73 -26.93
N ASP A 20 -2.17 6.81 -28.24
CA ASP A 20 -1.84 7.98 -29.05
C ASP A 20 -3.04 8.92 -29.28
N GLY A 21 -4.22 8.53 -28.80
CA GLY A 21 -5.48 9.22 -29.07
C GLY A 21 -5.93 10.17 -27.96
N ILE A 22 -7.09 10.77 -28.19
CA ILE A 22 -7.78 11.67 -27.25
C ILE A 22 -8.02 10.99 -25.89
N TYR A 23 -8.18 9.66 -25.87
CA TYR A 23 -8.40 8.88 -24.65
C TYR A 23 -7.26 9.06 -23.66
N ALA A 24 -5.99 8.97 -24.09
CA ALA A 24 -4.83 9.18 -23.22
C ALA A 24 -4.84 10.58 -22.59
N ALA A 25 -5.07 11.62 -23.40
CA ALA A 25 -5.09 13.00 -22.91
C ALA A 25 -6.20 13.24 -21.89
N THR A 26 -7.41 12.70 -22.13
CA THR A 26 -8.54 12.83 -21.18
C THR A 26 -8.30 12.06 -19.89
N GLU A 27 -7.68 10.88 -19.96
CA GLU A 27 -7.33 10.08 -18.80
C GLU A 27 -6.25 10.76 -17.97
N ALA A 28 -5.19 11.25 -18.61
CA ALA A 28 -4.13 12.02 -17.95
C ALA A 28 -4.70 13.27 -17.25
N ALA A 29 -5.56 14.04 -17.92
CA ALA A 29 -6.21 15.21 -17.31
C ALA A 29 -7.04 14.83 -16.07
N ARG A 30 -7.76 13.71 -16.11
CA ARG A 30 -8.52 13.21 -14.95
C ARG A 30 -7.58 12.82 -13.80
N LEU A 31 -6.49 12.11 -14.10
CA LEU A 31 -5.49 11.73 -13.10
C LEU A 31 -4.82 12.96 -12.46
N HIS A 32 -4.48 13.97 -13.24
CA HIS A 32 -3.92 15.22 -12.72
C HIS A 32 -4.90 15.94 -11.78
N ARG A 33 -6.19 16.00 -12.13
CA ARG A 33 -7.22 16.59 -11.26
C ARG A 33 -7.34 15.83 -9.94
N LEU A 34 -7.31 14.50 -9.98
CA LEU A 34 -7.37 13.68 -8.76
C LEU A 34 -6.13 13.89 -7.89
N ASN A 35 -4.94 13.91 -8.49
CA ASN A 35 -3.71 14.19 -7.77
C ASN A 35 -3.73 15.58 -7.12
N ALA A 36 -4.16 16.61 -7.85
CA ALA A 36 -4.31 17.96 -7.30
C ALA A 36 -5.26 18.02 -6.10
N LYS A 37 -6.38 17.28 -6.15
CA LYS A 37 -7.30 17.16 -5.00
C LYS A 37 -6.65 16.45 -3.82
N LEU A 38 -5.96 15.34 -4.05
CA LEU A 38 -5.27 14.61 -2.98
C LEU A 38 -4.17 15.45 -2.34
N MET A 39 -3.38 16.18 -3.14
CA MET A 39 -2.38 17.10 -2.62
C MET A 39 -3.01 18.23 -1.80
N ALA A 40 -4.18 18.74 -2.22
CA ALA A 40 -4.92 19.75 -1.47
C ALA A 40 -5.47 19.22 -0.13
N VAL A 41 -5.90 17.96 -0.06
CA VAL A 41 -6.30 17.32 1.20
C VAL A 41 -5.07 17.14 2.10
N ILE A 42 -4.01 16.53 1.58
CA ILE A 42 -2.75 16.33 2.32
C ILE A 42 -2.16 17.65 2.82
N SER A 43 -2.26 18.75 2.05
CA SER A 43 -1.77 20.05 2.51
C SER A 43 -2.64 20.64 3.61
N LYS A 44 -3.96 20.45 3.56
CA LYS A 44 -4.86 20.90 4.64
C LYS A 44 -4.59 20.16 5.94
N ASP A 45 -4.34 18.86 5.86
CA ASP A 45 -4.03 18.02 7.03
C ASP A 45 -2.66 18.39 7.65
N LYS A 46 -1.75 19.00 6.88
CA LYS A 46 -0.43 19.45 7.38
C LYS A 46 -0.48 20.72 8.22
N ASP A 47 -1.50 21.56 8.04
CA ASP A 47 -1.65 22.83 8.77
C ASP A 47 -2.29 22.65 10.16
N GLY A 48 -2.47 21.41 10.60
CA GLY A 48 -2.79 21.06 11.98
C GLY A 48 -4.06 20.24 12.09
N ASP A 49 -3.92 19.03 12.63
CA ASP A 49 -4.98 18.39 13.37
C ASP A 49 -5.49 19.39 14.41
N ILE A 50 -6.69 19.94 14.18
CA ILE A 50 -7.39 20.67 15.22
C ILE A 50 -7.61 19.66 16.35
N PRO A 51 -7.08 19.86 17.56
CA PRO A 51 -7.34 18.97 18.66
C PRO A 51 -8.85 18.99 18.90
N LEU A 52 -9.51 17.87 18.60
CA LEU A 52 -10.87 17.63 19.03
C LEU A 52 -10.79 17.50 20.56
N GLY A 53 -11.08 18.59 21.25
CA GLY A 53 -11.12 18.61 22.70
C GLY A 53 -12.18 17.64 23.20
N ASP A 54 -11.76 16.62 23.93
CA ASP A 54 -12.61 15.84 24.82
C ASP A 54 -13.22 16.80 25.85
N ALA A 55 -14.47 17.21 25.63
CA ALA A 55 -15.27 17.89 26.62
C ALA A 55 -16.61 17.15 26.72
N GLU A 56 -16.60 16.10 27.55
CA GLU A 56 -17.82 15.60 28.16
C GLU A 56 -18.55 16.75 28.88
N GLY A 57 -19.83 16.91 28.58
CA GLY A 57 -20.84 17.50 29.46
C GLY A 57 -20.88 19.02 29.52
N GLU A 58 -21.87 19.64 28.86
CA GLU A 58 -23.03 20.26 29.51
C GLU A 58 -24.03 20.72 28.44
N VAL A 59 -25.30 20.49 28.69
CA VAL A 59 -26.45 20.69 27.80
C VAL A 59 -27.19 21.95 28.27
N GLU A 60 -27.96 22.56 27.35
CA GLU A 60 -28.81 23.78 27.48
C GLU A 60 -28.06 25.10 27.19
N ASP A 61 -28.52 25.98 26.30
CA ASP A 61 -29.91 26.36 26.01
C ASP A 61 -30.08 26.87 24.56
N SER A 62 -30.99 26.20 23.84
CA SER A 62 -31.93 26.66 22.82
C SER A 62 -31.71 28.00 22.10
N THR A 63 -31.33 27.94 20.81
CA THR A 63 -32.07 28.62 19.73
C THR A 63 -31.63 28.14 18.34
N VAL A 64 -32.46 27.31 17.71
CA VAL A 64 -32.38 26.94 16.29
C VAL A 64 -33.73 27.25 15.64
N PRO A 65 -33.75 27.91 14.48
CA PRO A 65 -34.54 27.42 13.35
C PRO A 65 -33.62 27.27 12.13
N GLN A 66 -33.21 26.07 11.78
CA GLN A 66 -33.91 25.12 10.89
C GLN A 66 -33.95 25.63 9.43
N ASP A 67 -33.00 25.14 8.60
CA ASP A 67 -33.28 24.44 7.33
C ASP A 67 -32.00 24.24 6.50
N THR A 68 -31.33 23.08 6.64
CA THR A 68 -30.64 22.38 5.53
C THR A 68 -30.57 20.87 5.85
N PRO A 69 -31.10 19.98 5.00
CA PRO A 69 -31.17 18.55 5.27
C PRO A 69 -29.93 17.76 4.78
N ASP A 70 -29.66 16.68 5.53
CA ASP A 70 -29.00 15.40 5.16
C ASP A 70 -27.49 15.45 4.86
N ASN A 71 -26.58 15.22 5.81
CA ASN A 71 -26.25 14.00 6.58
C ASN A 71 -26.02 12.74 5.71
N ASP A 72 -24.75 12.43 5.46
CA ASP A 72 -24.25 11.06 5.37
C ASP A 72 -22.79 11.07 5.83
N THR A 73 -22.61 10.96 7.15
CA THR A 73 -21.35 10.61 7.79
C THR A 73 -20.88 9.22 7.33
N PRO A 74 -19.72 9.07 6.67
CA PRO A 74 -19.00 7.81 6.74
C PRO A 74 -18.12 7.86 7.98
N LEU A 75 -18.51 7.11 9.02
CA LEU A 75 -17.56 6.55 9.97
C LEU A 75 -16.43 5.91 9.14
N GLN A 76 -15.24 6.51 9.16
CA GLN A 76 -14.05 5.83 8.69
C GLN A 76 -13.05 5.83 9.83
N GLU A 77 -13.02 4.68 10.50
CA GLU A 77 -11.88 4.13 11.22
C GLU A 77 -10.57 4.71 10.67
N SER A 78 -9.86 5.43 11.52
CA SER A 78 -8.51 5.91 11.30
C SER A 78 -7.59 4.72 11.03
N MET A 79 -7.51 4.29 9.77
CA MET A 79 -6.38 3.51 9.29
C MET A 79 -5.20 4.46 9.16
N GLU A 80 -4.44 4.52 10.24
CA GLU A 80 -3.13 5.15 10.35
C GLU A 80 -2.22 4.65 9.21
N VAL A 81 -1.88 5.53 8.26
CA VAL A 81 -0.93 5.23 7.18
C VAL A 81 0.38 5.95 7.49
N ASP A 82 1.35 5.19 8.00
CA ASP A 82 2.71 5.66 8.28
C ASP A 82 3.38 6.30 7.04
N THR A 83 3.62 7.61 7.06
CA THR A 83 4.50 8.30 6.09
C THR A 83 5.96 8.29 6.56
N PRO A 84 6.94 7.85 5.75
CA PRO A 84 8.34 7.74 6.18
C PRO A 84 9.06 9.10 6.17
N SER A 85 9.47 9.58 7.34
CA SER A 85 10.21 10.83 7.54
C SER A 85 11.59 10.85 6.86
N THR A 86 11.87 11.94 6.17
CA THR A 86 13.09 12.26 5.41
C THR A 86 14.27 12.62 6.32
N GLY A 87 14.74 11.62 7.07
CA GLY A 87 15.93 11.67 7.93
C GLY A 87 16.24 10.28 8.51
N ALA A 88 15.65 9.24 7.94
CA ALA A 88 15.57 7.94 8.56
C ALA A 88 16.95 7.26 8.57
N ILE A 89 17.44 6.96 9.78
CA ILE A 89 18.23 5.74 10.01
C ILE A 89 17.61 4.68 9.14
N ARG A 90 18.39 3.90 8.37
CA ARG A 90 17.87 2.77 7.61
C ARG A 90 17.28 1.77 8.59
N ILE A 91 16.05 2.01 9.05
CA ILE A 91 15.26 1.11 9.84
C ILE A 91 14.96 0.02 8.85
N SER A 92 15.59 -1.13 9.07
CA SER A 92 15.20 -2.33 8.37
C SER A 92 13.71 -2.53 8.66
N THR A 93 12.86 -2.14 7.72
CA THR A 93 11.42 -2.47 7.69
C THR A 93 11.19 -3.98 7.66
N HIS A 94 12.28 -4.73 7.50
CA HIS A 94 12.36 -6.18 7.59
C HIS A 94 12.86 -6.62 8.97
N GLY A 95 12.64 -5.81 10.02
CA GLY A 95 12.82 -6.19 11.42
C GLY A 95 12.30 -7.60 11.69
N ARG A 96 12.79 -8.23 12.78
CA ARG A 96 12.42 -9.62 13.12
C ARG A 96 10.91 -9.77 12.99
N ARG A 97 10.45 -10.62 12.06
CA ARG A 97 9.03 -10.72 11.67
C ARG A 97 8.17 -11.41 12.74
N GLY A 98 8.63 -11.40 13.99
CA GLY A 98 7.95 -12.02 15.14
C GLY A 98 7.50 -13.45 14.88
N SER A 99 8.24 -14.22 14.06
CA SER A 99 7.81 -15.59 13.81
C SER A 99 7.91 -16.35 15.12
N ARG A 100 6.86 -17.07 15.52
CA ARG A 100 6.85 -17.91 16.74
C ARG A 100 8.09 -18.81 16.86
N ARG A 101 8.64 -19.27 15.72
CA ARG A 101 9.89 -20.04 15.68
C ARG A 101 11.13 -19.19 16.00
N GLU A 102 11.20 -17.95 15.54
CA GLU A 102 12.29 -17.01 15.84
C GLU A 102 12.28 -16.64 17.34
N GLU A 103 11.11 -16.42 17.93
CA GLU A 103 10.92 -16.12 19.36
C GLU A 103 11.26 -17.30 20.27
N TRP A 104 10.74 -18.50 19.96
CA TRP A 104 11.08 -19.71 20.71
C TRP A 104 12.59 -20.01 20.66
N ARG A 105 13.26 -19.73 19.53
CA ARG A 105 14.71 -19.89 19.43
C ARG A 105 15.44 -18.85 20.27
N ALA A 106 15.01 -17.60 20.22
CA ALA A 106 15.59 -16.53 21.04
C ALA A 106 15.43 -16.81 22.54
N SER A 107 14.25 -17.27 22.99
CA SER A 107 14.02 -17.62 24.40
C SER A 107 14.82 -18.84 24.86
N LYS A 108 15.18 -19.73 23.94
CA LYS A 108 16.08 -20.86 24.20
C LYS A 108 17.57 -20.52 24.03
N GLY A 109 17.92 -19.26 23.78
CA GLY A 109 19.32 -18.83 23.57
C GLY A 109 19.94 -19.31 22.25
N LEU A 110 19.13 -19.83 21.31
CA LEU A 110 19.59 -20.23 19.98
C LEU A 110 19.61 -19.04 19.01
N PRO A 111 20.43 -19.09 17.94
CA PRO A 111 20.41 -18.07 16.91
C PRO A 111 19.02 -18.04 16.24
N VAL A 112 18.47 -16.83 16.16
CA VAL A 112 17.12 -16.50 15.64
C VAL A 112 16.85 -17.17 14.30
N ARG A 113 17.84 -17.13 13.40
CA ARG A 113 17.83 -17.87 12.13
C ARG A 113 18.95 -18.93 12.11
N PRO A 114 18.66 -20.15 11.65
CA PRO A 114 19.71 -21.15 11.45
C PRO A 114 20.68 -20.65 10.37
N LYS A 115 21.97 -20.64 10.67
CA LYS A 115 23.01 -20.34 9.69
C LYS A 115 23.22 -21.56 8.80
N SER A 116 23.31 -21.38 7.48
CA SER A 116 23.77 -22.43 6.57
C SER A 116 25.25 -22.73 6.86
N LYS A 117 25.58 -23.96 7.22
CA LYS A 117 26.96 -24.43 7.42
C LYS A 117 27.26 -25.56 6.44
N GLY A 118 28.47 -25.57 5.89
CA GLY A 118 28.94 -26.62 4.98
C GLY A 118 28.68 -26.34 3.51
N MET A 119 29.28 -27.18 2.67
CA MET A 119 29.21 -27.10 1.22
C MET A 119 28.16 -28.09 0.68
N ASN A 120 27.40 -27.70 -0.33
CA ASN A 120 26.54 -28.60 -1.09
C ASN A 120 27.38 -29.45 -2.06
N ARG A 121 26.74 -30.44 -2.70
CA ARG A 121 27.41 -31.36 -3.65
C ARG A 121 28.00 -30.66 -4.89
N GLN A 122 27.63 -29.41 -5.15
CA GLN A 122 28.08 -28.59 -6.28
C GLN A 122 29.09 -27.52 -5.84
N GLY A 123 29.64 -27.61 -4.63
CA GLY A 123 30.70 -26.70 -4.19
C GLY A 123 30.22 -25.30 -3.77
N GLY A 124 28.92 -25.08 -3.57
CA GLY A 124 28.37 -23.84 -3.02
C GLY A 124 27.86 -23.98 -1.59
N ILE A 125 27.59 -22.87 -0.89
CA ILE A 125 27.05 -22.89 0.49
C ILE A 125 25.74 -23.71 0.53
N ALA A 126 25.63 -24.62 1.50
CA ALA A 126 24.48 -25.49 1.65
C ALA A 126 23.20 -24.72 2.01
N ALA A 127 22.24 -24.68 1.10
CA ALA A 127 20.90 -24.12 1.37
C ALA A 127 20.13 -25.00 2.38
N VAL A 128 19.22 -24.37 3.14
CA VAL A 128 18.40 -25.06 4.17
C VAL A 128 17.49 -26.15 3.58
N ARG A 129 17.01 -25.97 2.33
CA ARG A 129 16.13 -26.94 1.67
C ARG A 129 16.68 -27.31 0.30
N LYS A 130 16.80 -28.62 0.07
CA LYS A 130 17.27 -29.21 -1.19
C LYS A 130 18.63 -28.64 -1.65
N PRO A 131 19.66 -28.61 -0.78
CA PRO A 131 20.98 -28.13 -1.17
C PRO A 131 21.51 -28.98 -2.33
N GLY A 132 21.92 -28.32 -3.40
CA GLY A 132 22.50 -29.01 -4.54
C GLY A 132 21.54 -29.75 -5.47
N ARG A 133 20.24 -29.48 -5.38
CA ARG A 133 19.28 -29.98 -6.38
C ARG A 133 19.23 -29.00 -7.56
N SER A 134 19.45 -29.49 -8.78
CA SER A 134 19.29 -28.68 -9.99
C SER A 134 17.84 -28.17 -10.10
N LYS A 135 17.68 -26.88 -10.42
CA LYS A 135 16.36 -26.29 -10.68
C LYS A 135 15.85 -26.90 -11.99
N ARG A 136 14.78 -27.69 -11.94
CA ARG A 136 14.12 -28.17 -13.16
C ARG A 136 13.52 -26.95 -13.85
N ARG A 137 13.95 -26.68 -15.09
CA ARG A 137 13.28 -25.69 -15.95
C ARG A 137 11.86 -26.20 -16.16
N ARG A 138 10.86 -25.42 -15.73
CA ARG A 138 9.48 -25.57 -16.15
C ARG A 138 9.26 -24.62 -17.31
#